data_AF-A0ABD1L2N4-F1
#
_entry.id   AF-A0ABD1L2N4-F1
#
_cell.length_a   1.000
_cell.length_b   1.000
_cell.length_c   1.000
_cell.angle_alpha   90.00
_cell.angle_beta   90.00
_cell.angle_gamma   90.00
#
_symmetry.space_group_name_H-M   'P 1'
#
loop_
_entity.id
_entity.type
_entity.pdbx_description
1 polymer ?
#
loop_
_entity_poly.entity_id
_entity_poly.type
_entity_poly.pdbx_seq_one_letter_code
_entity_poly.pdbx_strand_id
1 'polypeptide(L)'
;MSMRGIGGPLLCIGDLLNDVGEEEEQGLSLRCEASPSSSDLTTSNDPPPHLTEQFQEHYDHLISALSGTDHSWTSLTLKLCTALETANQLVQSTNSNVASLSEKVEELQKIVKRGDSAIAAAEALYHVTPENANSASK
;
A
#
# COMPACT_ATOMS: atom_id res chain seq x y z
N MET A 1 18.52 5.19 48.80
CA MET A 1 19.32 4.10 48.20
C MET A 1 19.24 4.28 46.70
N SER A 2 20.35 4.62 46.05
CA SER A 2 20.39 4.89 44.62
C SER A 2 20.44 3.56 43.86
N MET A 3 19.38 3.19 43.15
CA MET A 3 19.44 2.06 42.22
C MET A 3 20.18 2.50 40.97
N ARG A 4 21.52 2.48 41.05
CA ARG A 4 22.35 2.60 39.86
C ARG A 4 22.36 1.23 39.20
N GLY A 5 21.30 0.94 38.43
CA GLY A 5 21.36 -0.12 37.44
C GLY A 5 22.43 0.26 36.44
N ILE A 6 23.64 -0.26 36.63
CA ILE A 6 24.72 -0.12 35.65
C ILE A 6 24.35 -1.08 34.52
N GLY A 7 23.57 -0.59 33.57
CA GLY A 7 23.41 -1.27 32.29
C GLY A 7 24.78 -1.31 31.63
N GLY A 8 25.28 -2.52 31.37
CA GLY A 8 26.49 -2.71 30.58
C GLY A 8 26.35 -2.11 29.18
N PRO A 9 27.45 -2.02 28.41
CA PRO A 9 27.38 -1.60 27.01
C PRO A 9 26.40 -2.49 26.25
N LEU A 10 25.62 -1.89 25.36
CA LEU A 10 24.74 -2.64 24.46
C LEU A 10 25.62 -3.60 23.64
N LEU A 11 25.11 -4.81 23.39
CA LEU A 11 25.79 -5.80 22.57
C LEU A 11 25.58 -5.45 21.09
N CYS A 12 26.63 -5.55 20.28
CA CYS A 12 26.48 -5.43 18.83
C CYS A 12 25.84 -6.70 18.27
N ILE A 13 25.38 -6.66 17.02
CA ILE A 13 24.80 -7.86 16.41
C ILE A 13 25.81 -9.02 16.36
N GLY A 14 27.11 -8.71 16.21
CA GLY A 14 28.18 -9.71 16.24
C GLY A 14 28.28 -10.45 17.57
N ASP A 15 28.13 -9.75 18.70
CA ASP A 15 28.17 -10.36 20.03
C ASP A 15 26.97 -11.32 20.22
N LEU A 16 25.78 -10.91 19.78
CA LEU A 16 24.57 -11.74 19.84
C LEU A 16 24.67 -12.99 18.96
N LEU A 17 25.24 -12.84 17.76
CA LEU A 17 25.40 -13.96 16.82
C LEU A 17 26.54 -14.90 17.24
N ASN A 18 27.53 -14.41 17.98
CA ASN A 18 28.57 -15.26 18.55
C ASN A 18 27.98 -16.29 19.53
N ASP A 19 27.04 -15.88 20.38
CA ASP A 19 26.34 -16.78 21.31
C ASP A 19 25.52 -17.87 20.58
N VAL A 20 25.01 -17.59 19.38
CA VAL A 20 24.24 -18.54 18.55
C VAL A 20 25.15 -19.58 17.87
N GLY A 21 26.43 -19.26 17.65
CA GLY A 21 27.39 -20.13 16.98
C GLY A 21 27.96 -21.25 17.85
N GLU A 22 27.72 -21.23 19.16
CA GLU A 22 28.33 -22.16 20.13
C GLU A 22 27.37 -23.29 20.56
N GLU A 23 26.10 -23.27 20.15
CA GLU A 23 25.13 -24.33 20.46
C GLU A 23 25.01 -25.37 19.32
N GLU A 24 25.98 -26.29 19.27
CA GLU A 24 25.81 -27.56 18.55
C GLU A 24 24.92 -28.49 19.40
N GLU A 25 23.78 -28.91 18.82
CA GLU A 25 22.83 -29.90 19.33
C GLU A 25 22.12 -29.62 20.68
N GLN A 26 21.04 -28.84 20.69
CA GLN A 26 19.79 -29.33 21.31
C GLN A 26 18.58 -28.48 20.91
N GLY A 27 17.62 -29.12 20.23
CA GLY A 27 16.50 -28.46 19.57
C GLY A 27 15.62 -27.64 20.52
N LEU A 28 15.45 -26.36 20.21
CA LEU A 28 14.41 -25.53 20.78
C LEU A 28 13.64 -24.85 19.65
N SER A 29 12.41 -25.33 19.45
CA SER A 29 11.40 -24.74 18.57
C SER A 29 10.93 -23.42 19.17
N LEU A 30 11.56 -22.31 18.76
CA LEU A 30 11.12 -20.96 19.11
C LEU A 30 10.02 -20.52 18.14
N ARG A 31 8.79 -20.78 18.56
CA ARG A 31 7.58 -20.28 17.91
C ARG A 31 7.47 -18.77 18.09
N CYS A 32 7.75 -18.02 17.03
CA CYS A 32 7.61 -16.56 17.00
C CYS A 32 6.12 -16.21 16.81
N GLU A 33 5.42 -15.85 17.88
CA GLU A 33 4.07 -15.30 17.81
C GLU A 33 4.16 -13.76 17.89
N ALA A 34 4.42 -13.13 16.75
CA ALA A 34 4.30 -11.69 16.61
C ALA A 34 2.83 -11.34 16.34
N SER A 35 2.11 -10.91 17.38
CA SER A 35 0.79 -10.29 17.23
C SER A 35 0.93 -8.89 16.63
N PRO A 36 0.31 -8.57 15.48
CA PRO A 36 0.32 -7.20 14.98
C PRO A 36 -0.67 -6.36 15.78
N SER A 37 -0.18 -5.31 16.45
CA SER A 37 -1.03 -4.29 17.06
C SER A 37 -1.45 -3.31 15.97
N SER A 38 -2.72 -3.35 15.57
CA SER A 38 -3.34 -2.36 14.67
C SER A 38 -3.25 -0.97 15.31
N SER A 39 -2.49 -0.08 14.70
CA SER A 39 -2.59 1.36 14.94
C SER A 39 -3.34 1.99 13.77
N ASP A 40 -4.53 2.52 14.05
CA ASP A 40 -5.28 3.36 13.12
C ASP A 40 -4.49 4.64 12.86
N LEU A 41 -3.89 4.76 11.67
CA LEU A 41 -3.23 5.97 11.22
C LEU A 41 -3.96 6.53 10.00
N THR A 42 -4.42 7.75 10.20
CA THR A 42 -5.18 8.59 9.28
C THR A 42 -4.54 8.65 7.89
N THR A 43 -5.34 8.34 6.86
CA THR A 43 -5.01 8.49 5.44
C THR A 43 -4.60 9.93 5.11
N SER A 44 -3.29 10.20 5.14
CA SER A 44 -2.70 11.33 4.42
C SER A 44 -2.64 10.97 2.94
N ASN A 45 -3.40 11.70 2.11
CA ASN A 45 -3.49 11.50 0.65
C ASN A 45 -2.23 11.90 -0.13
N ASP A 46 -1.09 12.12 0.52
CA ASP A 46 0.15 12.46 -0.16
C ASP A 46 0.91 11.17 -0.50
N PRO A 47 1.27 10.92 -1.77
CA PRO A 47 2.13 9.80 -2.13
C PRO A 47 3.47 9.99 -1.42
N PRO A 48 4.02 8.98 -0.73
CA PRO A 48 5.30 9.11 -0.05
C PRO A 48 6.37 9.38 -1.12
N PRO A 49 6.97 10.58 -1.17
CA PRO A 49 7.98 10.86 -2.16
C PRO A 49 9.22 10.04 -1.79
N HIS A 50 9.76 9.30 -2.77
CA HIS A 50 11.06 8.61 -2.70
C HIS A 50 11.15 7.34 -1.81
N LEU A 51 10.06 6.60 -1.62
CA LEU A 51 10.08 5.31 -0.88
C LEU A 51 11.19 4.34 -1.34
N THR A 52 11.41 4.22 -2.66
CA THR A 52 12.45 3.35 -3.23
C THR A 52 13.86 3.82 -2.84
N GLU A 53 14.13 5.12 -2.90
CA GLU A 53 15.43 5.69 -2.53
C GLU A 53 15.67 5.58 -1.03
N GLN A 54 14.65 5.86 -0.21
CA GLN A 54 14.74 5.71 1.25
C GLN A 54 14.95 4.25 1.67
N PHE A 55 14.28 3.30 1.01
CA PHE A 55 14.48 1.88 1.27
C PHE A 55 15.93 1.47 0.94
N GLN A 56 16.44 1.89 -0.23
CA GLN A 56 17.80 1.58 -0.63
C GLN A 56 18.83 2.19 0.34
N GLU A 57 18.67 3.47 0.69
CA GLU A 57 19.56 4.15 1.63
C GLU A 57 19.57 3.47 3.00
N HIS A 58 18.40 3.14 3.55
CA HIS A 58 18.30 2.45 4.84
C HIS A 58 18.85 1.02 4.79
N TYR A 59 18.72 0.34 3.66
CA TYR A 59 19.29 -0.98 3.44
C TYR A 59 20.82 -0.93 3.42
N ASP A 60 21.41 0.01 2.68
CA ASP A 60 22.86 0.17 2.60
C ASP A 60 23.47 0.54 3.96
N HIS A 61 22.78 1.42 4.70
CA HIS A 61 23.15 1.74 6.09
C HIS A 61 23.01 0.53 7.01
N LEU A 62 21.98 -0.31 6.85
CA LEU A 62 21.81 -1.52 7.65
C LEU A 62 22.95 -2.52 7.40
N ILE A 63 23.31 -2.79 6.14
CA ILE A 63 24.43 -3.70 5.82
C ILE A 63 25.74 -3.20 6.44
N SER A 64 25.95 -1.89 6.41
CA SER A 64 27.10 -1.24 7.03
C SER A 64 27.09 -1.41 8.56
N ALA A 65 25.94 -1.19 9.20
CA ALA A 65 25.78 -1.36 10.66
C ALA A 65 25.95 -2.82 11.10
N LEU A 66 25.45 -3.78 10.31
CA LEU A 66 25.58 -5.22 10.58
C LEU A 66 27.02 -5.72 10.45
N SER A 67 27.83 -5.07 9.62
CA SER A 67 29.25 -5.38 9.46
C SER A 67 30.14 -4.69 10.51
N GLY A 68 29.58 -3.72 11.24
CA GLY A 68 30.27 -2.95 12.25
C GLY A 68 29.90 -3.37 13.67
N THR A 69 30.38 -2.59 14.64
CA THR A 69 30.08 -2.76 16.07
C THR A 69 28.94 -1.85 16.55
N ASP A 70 28.23 -1.19 15.62
CA ASP A 70 27.17 -0.23 15.94
C ASP A 70 25.84 -0.94 16.23
N HIS A 71 25.04 -0.40 17.15
CA HIS A 71 23.73 -0.92 17.54
C HIS A 71 22.59 -0.33 16.70
N SER A 72 22.91 0.58 15.77
CA SER A 72 21.95 1.22 14.86
C SER A 72 21.21 0.23 13.96
N TRP A 73 21.71 -1.01 13.80
CA TRP A 73 21.07 -2.07 13.01
C TRP A 73 19.62 -2.34 13.44
N THR A 74 19.30 -2.22 14.73
CA THR A 74 17.93 -2.40 15.24
C THR A 74 16.99 -1.30 14.73
N SER A 75 17.43 -0.04 14.82
CA SER A 75 16.68 1.12 14.34
C SER A 75 16.55 1.11 12.81
N LEU A 76 17.61 0.75 12.10
CA LEU A 76 17.62 0.67 10.64
C LEU A 76 16.70 -0.46 10.14
N THR A 77 16.71 -1.62 10.80
CA THR A 77 15.75 -2.71 10.55
C THR A 77 14.31 -2.22 10.71
N LEU A 78 14.00 -1.53 11.82
CA LEU A 78 12.66 -0.98 12.04
C LEU A 78 12.25 0.02 10.96
N LYS A 79 13.16 0.91 10.54
CA LYS A 79 12.90 1.87 9.45
C LYS A 79 12.57 1.17 8.13
N LEU A 80 13.29 0.10 7.79
CA LEU A 80 12.99 -0.70 6.59
C LEU A 80 11.62 -1.38 6.69
N CYS A 81 11.28 -1.95 7.84
CA CYS A 81 9.95 -2.53 8.07
C CYS A 81 8.85 -1.48 7.90
N THR A 82 9.03 -0.27 8.44
CA THR A 82 8.09 0.84 8.28
C THR A 82 7.98 1.29 6.82
N ALA A 83 9.09 1.37 6.09
CA ALA A 83 9.07 1.71 4.67
C ALA A 83 8.30 0.66 3.85
N LEU A 84 8.50 -0.63 4.14
CA LEU A 84 7.78 -1.73 3.49
C LEU A 84 6.28 -1.70 3.81
N GLU A 85 5.91 -1.47 5.07
CA GLU A 85 4.50 -1.34 5.46
C GLU A 85 3.84 -0.16 4.74
N THR A 86 4.53 0.97 4.66
CA THR A 86 4.05 2.15 3.92
C THR A 86 3.84 1.84 2.44
N ALA A 87 4.77 1.11 1.81
CA ALA A 87 4.64 0.68 0.43
C ALA A 87 3.44 -0.27 0.23
N ASN A 88 3.23 -1.21 1.16
CA ASN A 88 2.09 -2.12 1.15
C ASN A 88 0.76 -1.35 1.26
N GLN A 89 0.66 -0.38 2.17
CA GLN A 89 -0.52 0.48 2.31
C GLN A 89 -0.81 1.30 1.05
N LEU A 90 0.24 1.83 0.40
CA LEU A 90 0.10 2.56 -0.86
C LEU A 90 -0.49 1.68 -1.97
N VAL A 91 -0.03 0.43 -2.10
CA VAL A 91 -0.56 -0.54 -3.07
C VAL A 91 -2.02 -0.85 -2.77
N GLN A 92 -2.37 -1.11 -1.50
CA GLN A 92 -3.74 -1.42 -1.10
C GLN A 92 -4.71 -0.25 -1.36
N SER A 93 -4.31 0.97 -0.96
CA SER A 93 -5.09 2.19 -1.20
C SER A 93 -5.30 2.45 -2.70
N THR A 94 -4.23 2.33 -3.50
CA THR A 94 -4.31 2.49 -4.96
C THR A 94 -5.26 1.47 -5.59
N ASN A 95 -5.14 0.19 -5.21
CA ASN A 95 -6.00 -0.86 -5.74
C ASN A 95 -7.49 -0.63 -5.38
N SER A 96 -7.78 -0.23 -4.14
CA SER A 96 -9.13 0.13 -3.69
C SER A 96 -9.69 1.31 -4.50
N ASN A 97 -8.88 2.36 -4.71
CA ASN A 97 -9.28 3.53 -5.48
C ASN A 97 -9.53 3.20 -6.96
N VAL A 98 -8.69 2.37 -7.58
CA VAL A 98 -8.86 1.90 -8.95
C VAL A 98 -10.15 1.06 -9.08
N ALA A 99 -10.44 0.19 -8.11
CA ALA A 99 -11.67 -0.58 -8.09
C ALA A 99 -12.92 0.32 -8.00
N SER A 100 -12.92 1.31 -7.09
CA SER A 100 -14.02 2.28 -6.97
C SER A 100 -14.18 3.15 -8.22
N LEU A 101 -13.07 3.54 -8.85
CA LEU A 101 -13.11 4.29 -10.11
C LEU A 101 -13.72 3.44 -11.24
N SER A 102 -13.35 2.16 -11.32
CA SER A 102 -13.90 1.22 -12.30
C SER A 102 -15.42 1.09 -12.17
N GLU A 103 -15.93 0.95 -10.94
CA GLU A 103 -17.37 0.89 -10.66
C GLU A 103 -18.10 2.15 -11.17
N LYS A 104 -17.58 3.34 -10.83
CA LYS A 104 -18.15 4.62 -11.29
C LYS A 104 -18.14 4.77 -12.81
N VAL A 105 -17.09 4.29 -13.48
CA VAL A 105 -17.01 4.30 -14.95
C VAL A 105 -18.06 3.36 -15.56
N GLU A 106 -18.31 2.20 -14.97
CA GLU A 106 -19.36 1.28 -15.41
C GLU A 106 -20.77 1.91 -15.27
N GLU A 107 -21.03 2.59 -14.16
CA GLU A 107 -22.29 3.33 -13.96
C GLU A 107 -22.48 4.42 -15.01
N LEU A 108 -21.45 5.22 -15.27
CA LEU A 108 -21.48 6.24 -16.31
C LEU A 108 -21.72 5.64 -17.70
N GLN A 109 -21.12 4.50 -18.01
CA GLN A 109 -21.36 3.80 -19.28
C GLN A 109 -22.84 3.40 -19.43
N LYS A 110 -23.50 2.92 -18.37
CA LYS A 110 -24.94 2.61 -18.38
C LYS A 110 -25.78 3.85 -18.65
N ILE A 111 -25.42 4.99 -18.05
CA ILE A 111 -26.11 6.27 -18.26
C ILE A 111 -25.97 6.73 -19.72
N VAL A 112 -24.77 6.66 -20.29
CA VAL A 112 -24.51 7.04 -21.69
C VAL A 112 -25.33 6.16 -22.64
N LYS A 113 -25.29 4.83 -22.48
CA LYS A 113 -26.09 3.91 -23.32
C LYS A 113 -27.58 4.22 -23.30
N ARG A 114 -28.12 4.60 -22.13
CA ARG A 114 -29.51 5.02 -21.98
C ARG A 114 -29.77 6.35 -22.71
N GLY A 115 -28.84 7.30 -22.61
CA GLY A 115 -28.87 8.55 -23.37
C GLY A 115 -28.91 8.31 -24.88
N ASP A 116 -28.00 7.48 -25.39
CA ASP A 116 -27.93 7.12 -26.82
C ASP A 116 -29.23 6.47 -27.30
N SER A 117 -29.80 5.56 -26.49
CA SER A 117 -31.09 4.93 -26.79
C SER A 117 -32.23 5.94 -26.88
N ALA A 118 -32.25 6.93 -25.99
CA ALA A 118 -33.27 7.97 -25.99
C ALA A 118 -33.14 8.92 -27.20
N ILE A 119 -31.91 9.25 -27.59
CA ILE A 119 -31.63 10.05 -28.80
C ILE A 119 -32.09 9.30 -30.04
N ALA A 120 -31.71 8.02 -30.19
CA ALA A 120 -32.12 7.20 -31.32
C ALA A 120 -33.67 7.08 -31.42
N ALA A 121 -34.35 6.95 -30.28
CA ALA A 121 -35.81 6.93 -30.24
C ALA A 121 -36.44 8.27 -30.67
N ALA A 122 -35.84 9.40 -30.28
CA ALA A 122 -36.30 10.73 -30.68
C ALA A 122 -36.07 10.99 -32.18
N GLU A 123 -34.93 10.59 -32.72
CA GLU A 123 -34.63 10.68 -34.16
C GLU A 123 -35.61 9.87 -35.01
N ALA A 124 -35.98 8.66 -34.56
CA ALA A 124 -36.97 7.83 -35.23
C ALA A 124 -38.35 8.51 -35.33
N LEU A 125 -38.78 9.24 -34.29
CA LEU A 125 -40.04 10.00 -34.31
C LEU A 125 -39.98 11.20 -35.28
N TYR A 126 -38.85 11.91 -35.30
CA TYR A 126 -38.64 13.06 -36.18
C TYR A 126 -38.60 12.66 -37.67
N HIS A 127 -37.94 11.55 -38.00
CA HIS A 127 -37.90 11.06 -39.39
C HIS A 127 -39.22 10.46 -39.89
N VAL A 128 -40.14 10.05 -38.99
CA VAL A 128 -41.48 9.53 -39.36
C VAL A 128 -42.49 10.65 -39.66
N THR A 129 -42.19 11.91 -39.36
CA THR A 129 -43.09 13.04 -39.67
C THR A 129 -42.34 14.13 -40.46
N PRO A 130 -42.34 14.04 -41.80
CA PRO A 130 -43.22 14.93 -42.57
C PRO A 130 -43.75 14.28 -43.87
N GLU A 131 -44.82 13.49 -43.80
CA GLU A 131 -45.70 13.29 -44.96
C GLU A 131 -47.16 13.27 -44.49
N ASN A 132 -47.72 14.44 -44.21
CA ASN A 132 -49.16 14.63 -44.41
C ASN A 132 -49.45 16.08 -44.75
N ALA A 133 -49.70 16.35 -46.05
CA ALA A 133 -50.66 17.35 -46.54
C ALA A 133 -50.42 17.62 -48.04
N ASN A 134 -50.76 16.67 -48.95
CA ASN A 134 -51.08 17.03 -50.33
C ASN A 134 -51.80 15.89 -51.09
N SER A 135 -53.00 15.54 -50.65
CA SER A 135 -53.98 14.86 -51.52
C SER A 135 -55.40 15.14 -51.05
N ALA A 136 -55.78 16.41 -51.02
CA ALA A 136 -57.17 16.85 -50.92
C ALA A 136 -57.40 17.99 -51.92
N SER A 137 -57.70 17.61 -53.17
CA SER A 137 -58.27 18.37 -54.30
C SER A 137 -57.82 17.62 -55.56
N LYS A 138 -58.66 17.12 -56.47
CA LYS A 138 -60.01 17.50 -56.88
C LYS A 138 -60.56 16.36 -57.76
#